data_AF-A0A9E0QD37-F1
#
_entry.id   AF-A0A9E0QD37-F1
#
_cell.length_a   1.000
_cell.length_b   1.000
_cell.length_c   1.000
_cell.angle_alpha   90.00
_cell.angle_beta   90.00
_cell.angle_gamma   90.00
#
_symmetry.space_group_name_H-M   'P 1'
#
loop_
_entity.id
_entity.type
_entity.pdbx_description
1 polymer ?
#
loop_
_entity_poly.entity_id
_entity_poly.type
_entity_poly.pdbx_seq_one_letter_code
_entity_poly.pdbx_strand_id
1 'polypeptide(L)'
;ERSITELTFRGFDKLNPDTQYLFVSNHRDIMLDASLLQYLFAQRGRDTTEITFGANLMTKGFITDIGKSNKMFRVERGGKLKDFYMSSRHLSDYIRYTVTDKKQSVWIAQRNGRTKDGDDHTDQGIIKMFCMSRPEDKIKALGELHIIPVSISYEWESCDVMKAIELYESRFEKYIKKPGEDLTSVLTGIIQNKGRVNFTLGDEVTEDDLKQYDSCTNNEYHRLVANLLDERINSAYKLYPNNYLAHDIRHGQTRFTTYYTPSDKMKFMKYMEWLNDYDVDDPDILKDLFLGIYANPVSNKIKMGKI
;
A
#
# COMPACT_ATOMS: atom_id res chain seq x y z
N GLU A 1 9.59 24.02 -5.04
CA GLU A 1 8.54 23.98 -4.00
C GLU A 1 8.51 22.58 -3.38
N ARG A 2 8.23 22.42 -2.08
CA ARG A 2 8.19 21.08 -1.45
C ARG A 2 6.83 20.44 -1.73
N SER A 3 6.82 19.21 -2.26
CA SER A 3 5.57 18.49 -2.57
C SER A 3 4.94 17.79 -1.36
N ILE A 4 5.63 17.74 -0.21
CA ILE A 4 5.12 17.28 1.09
C ILE A 4 5.30 18.42 2.10
N THR A 5 4.22 18.83 2.75
CA THR A 5 4.21 19.90 3.76
C THR A 5 4.60 19.40 5.14
N GLU A 6 4.23 18.18 5.48
CA GLU A 6 4.54 17.53 6.76
C GLU A 6 4.72 16.03 6.54
N LEU A 7 5.80 15.45 7.06
CA LEU A 7 6.02 14.00 7.10
C LEU A 7 6.00 13.55 8.56
N THR A 8 5.00 12.76 8.93
CA THR A 8 4.81 12.24 10.29
C THR A 8 4.93 10.73 10.32
N PHE A 9 5.17 10.18 11.50
CA PHE A 9 5.26 8.74 11.68
C PHE A 9 4.89 8.30 13.09
N ARG A 10 4.54 7.03 13.27
CA ARG A 10 4.24 6.40 14.56
C ARG A 10 4.68 4.94 14.58
N GLY A 11 5.01 4.41 15.76
CA GLY A 11 5.26 2.98 15.99
C GLY A 11 6.69 2.50 15.72
N PHE A 12 7.61 3.38 15.30
CA PHE A 12 9.02 3.04 15.10
C PHE A 12 9.75 2.71 16.43
N ASP A 13 9.26 3.27 17.53
CA ASP A 13 9.69 3.04 18.90
C ASP A 13 9.41 1.62 19.39
N LYS A 14 8.48 0.90 18.75
CA LYS A 14 8.14 -0.49 19.07
C LYS A 14 9.13 -1.50 18.51
N LEU A 15 9.98 -1.09 17.57
CA LEU A 15 10.89 -2.01 16.86
C LEU A 15 12.14 -2.29 17.68
N ASN A 16 12.41 -3.56 17.95
CA ASN A 16 13.67 -4.01 18.51
C ASN A 16 14.82 -3.69 17.52
N PRO A 17 15.90 -3.00 17.94
CA PRO A 17 17.06 -2.72 17.07
C PRO A 17 17.75 -3.96 16.50
N ASP A 18 17.74 -5.07 17.24
CA ASP A 18 18.48 -6.30 16.89
C ASP A 18 17.64 -7.29 16.06
N THR A 19 16.36 -6.98 15.85
CA THR A 19 15.43 -7.83 15.08
C THR A 19 15.24 -7.28 13.66
N GLN A 20 15.12 -8.20 12.71
CA GLN A 20 14.79 -7.90 11.33
C GLN A 20 13.36 -8.28 11.05
N TYR A 21 12.71 -7.43 10.26
CA TYR A 21 11.27 -7.45 10.10
C TYR A 21 10.89 -7.56 8.62
N LEU A 22 9.74 -8.18 8.37
CA LEU A 22 9.03 -8.07 7.11
C LEU A 22 7.95 -6.99 7.22
N PHE A 23 8.22 -5.81 6.68
CA PHE A 23 7.26 -4.71 6.61
C PHE A 23 6.30 -4.93 5.45
N VAL A 24 5.01 -5.12 5.76
CA VAL A 24 3.94 -5.30 4.77
C VAL A 24 3.05 -4.08 4.80
N SER A 25 3.00 -3.31 3.70
CA SER A 25 2.24 -2.06 3.68
C SER A 25 1.12 -2.02 2.66
N ASN A 26 0.15 -1.13 2.88
CA ASN A 26 -0.64 -0.63 1.76
C ASN A 26 0.29 0.09 0.76
N HIS A 27 -0.20 0.27 -0.46
CA HIS A 27 0.61 0.86 -1.51
C HIS A 27 -0.21 1.92 -2.23
N ARG A 28 0.23 3.16 -2.10
CA ARG A 28 -0.44 4.39 -2.54
C ARG A 28 0.34 5.02 -3.69
N ASP A 29 1.67 5.12 -3.58
CA ASP A 29 2.57 5.69 -4.60
C ASP A 29 3.60 4.67 -5.09
N ILE A 30 3.88 4.65 -6.40
CA ILE A 30 4.79 3.67 -7.04
C ILE A 30 6.20 3.69 -6.45
N MET A 31 6.73 4.88 -6.13
CA MET A 31 8.12 5.06 -5.68
C MET A 31 8.18 5.60 -4.25
N LEU A 32 7.37 6.62 -3.93
CA LEU A 32 7.52 7.38 -2.70
C LEU A 32 7.22 6.55 -1.45
N ASP A 33 6.35 5.56 -1.51
CA ASP A 33 6.07 4.68 -0.38
C ASP A 33 7.34 4.02 0.16
N ALA A 34 8.11 3.41 -0.74
CA ALA A 34 9.36 2.76 -0.40
C ALA A 34 10.43 3.80 -0.04
N SER A 35 10.61 4.85 -0.86
CA SER A 35 11.67 5.84 -0.65
C SER A 35 11.51 6.63 0.65
N LEU A 36 10.29 7.03 1.00
CA LEU A 36 10.01 7.75 2.26
C LEU A 36 10.20 6.82 3.45
N LEU A 37 9.83 5.55 3.36
CA LEU A 37 10.08 4.58 4.42
C LEU A 37 11.60 4.38 4.65
N GLN A 38 12.39 4.25 3.58
CA GLN A 38 13.85 4.19 3.71
C GLN A 38 14.44 5.44 4.35
N TYR A 39 13.96 6.62 3.94
CA TYR A 39 14.36 7.88 4.55
C TYR A 39 14.05 7.90 6.05
N LEU A 40 12.88 7.43 6.47
CA LEU A 40 12.51 7.36 7.89
C LEU A 40 13.42 6.41 8.68
N PHE A 41 13.81 5.26 8.13
CA PHE A 41 14.79 4.37 8.77
C PHE A 41 16.16 5.05 8.91
N ALA A 42 16.67 5.63 7.83
CA ALA A 42 17.97 6.30 7.81
C ALA A 42 18.05 7.46 8.82
N GLN A 43 16.99 8.28 8.92
CA GLN A 43 16.91 9.38 9.89
C GLN A 43 16.95 8.94 11.36
N ARG A 44 16.71 7.66 11.64
CA ARG A 44 16.76 7.08 13.00
C ARG A 44 17.99 6.21 13.22
N GLY A 45 18.96 6.24 12.32
CA GLY A 45 20.15 5.40 12.40
C GLY A 45 19.85 3.91 12.30
N ARG A 46 18.74 3.52 11.65
CA ARG A 46 18.40 2.12 11.37
C ARG A 46 18.79 1.77 9.94
N ASP A 47 19.14 0.50 9.73
CA ASP A 47 19.37 -0.04 8.40
C ASP A 47 18.12 0.09 7.51
N THR A 48 18.37 0.41 6.23
CA THR A 48 17.37 0.37 5.17
C THR A 48 16.97 -1.06 4.85
N THR A 49 15.74 -1.25 4.37
CA THR A 49 15.20 -2.55 3.99
C THR A 49 15.58 -2.93 2.57
N GLU A 50 15.53 -4.22 2.25
CA GLU A 50 15.40 -4.65 0.86
C GLU A 50 13.97 -4.39 0.37
N ILE A 51 13.81 -3.97 -0.87
CA ILE A 51 12.54 -3.42 -1.38
C ILE A 51 12.08 -4.26 -2.56
N THR A 52 10.86 -4.80 -2.50
CA THR A 52 10.29 -5.47 -3.67
C THR A 52 9.98 -4.48 -4.79
N PHE A 53 10.28 -4.86 -6.02
CA PHE A 53 9.98 -4.05 -7.19
C PHE A 53 9.43 -4.88 -8.34
N GLY A 54 8.38 -4.37 -8.99
CA GLY A 54 7.71 -5.06 -10.08
C GLY A 54 8.60 -5.24 -11.31
N ALA A 55 8.58 -6.43 -11.90
CA ALA A 55 9.34 -6.74 -13.12
C ALA A 55 9.09 -5.77 -14.29
N ASN A 56 7.90 -5.18 -14.38
CA ASN A 56 7.52 -4.21 -15.42
C ASN A 56 8.32 -2.90 -15.35
N LEU A 57 8.84 -2.55 -14.17
CA LEU A 57 9.58 -1.31 -13.95
C LEU A 57 11.11 -1.54 -14.02
N MET A 58 11.58 -2.79 -13.96
CA MET A 58 13.00 -3.12 -14.15
C MET A 58 13.31 -3.41 -15.61
N THR A 59 13.51 -2.34 -16.39
CA THR A 59 14.10 -2.48 -17.71
C THR A 59 15.60 -2.75 -17.58
N LYS A 60 16.13 -3.62 -18.46
CA LYS A 60 17.56 -3.98 -18.46
C LYS A 60 18.45 -2.73 -18.58
N GLY A 61 19.61 -2.77 -17.93
CA GLY A 61 20.60 -1.68 -17.91
C GLY A 61 20.49 -0.82 -16.65
N PHE A 62 20.77 0.48 -16.80
CA PHE A 62 20.97 1.43 -15.70
C PHE A 62 19.88 1.43 -14.61
N ILE A 63 18.60 1.29 -14.98
CA ILE A 63 17.48 1.25 -14.01
C ILE A 63 17.58 0.02 -13.09
N THR A 64 17.98 -1.13 -13.63
CA THR A 64 18.21 -2.34 -12.84
C THR A 64 19.40 -2.17 -11.89
N ASP A 65 20.46 -1.50 -12.32
CA ASP A 65 21.66 -1.29 -11.50
C ASP A 65 21.41 -0.28 -10.36
N ILE A 66 20.64 0.77 -10.62
CA ILE A 66 20.11 1.66 -9.57
C ILE A 66 19.24 0.87 -8.59
N GLY A 67 18.32 0.04 -9.09
CA GLY A 67 17.45 -0.77 -8.24
C GLY A 67 18.26 -1.66 -7.30
N LYS A 68 19.23 -2.41 -7.83
CA LYS A 68 20.13 -3.25 -7.04
C LYS A 68 20.95 -2.46 -6.01
N SER A 69 21.43 -1.27 -6.39
CA SER A 69 22.16 -0.38 -5.49
C SER A 69 21.31 0.12 -4.32
N ASN A 70 19.97 0.16 -4.49
CA ASN A 70 19.00 0.52 -3.46
C ASN A 70 18.38 -0.72 -2.77
N LYS A 71 19.08 -1.87 -2.81
CA LYS A 71 18.63 -3.15 -2.22
C LYS A 71 17.28 -3.63 -2.79
N MET A 72 16.94 -3.28 -4.03
CA MET A 72 15.67 -3.67 -4.63
C MET A 72 15.79 -5.05 -5.30
N PHE A 73 14.79 -5.91 -5.11
CA PHE A 73 14.72 -7.23 -5.74
C PHE A 73 13.43 -7.43 -6.53
N ARG A 74 13.53 -8.25 -7.57
CA ARG A 74 12.47 -8.44 -8.58
C ARG A 74 11.34 -9.30 -8.06
N VAL A 75 10.11 -8.86 -8.30
CA VAL A 75 8.91 -9.68 -8.20
C VAL A 75 8.35 -9.95 -9.59
N GLU A 76 8.35 -11.22 -9.99
CA GLU A 76 7.77 -11.65 -11.26
C GLU A 76 6.24 -11.56 -11.24
N ARG A 77 5.67 -11.16 -12.37
CA ARG A 77 4.22 -10.96 -12.52
C ARG A 77 3.69 -11.91 -13.59
N GLY A 78 2.82 -12.84 -13.19
CA GLY A 78 2.13 -13.75 -14.09
C GLY A 78 3.06 -14.79 -14.75
N GLY A 79 2.72 -15.21 -15.96
CA GLY A 79 3.37 -16.31 -16.68
C GLY A 79 2.54 -17.60 -16.65
N LYS A 80 3.10 -18.70 -17.16
CA LYS A 80 2.47 -20.02 -17.04
C LYS A 80 2.38 -20.38 -15.55
N LEU A 81 1.33 -21.08 -15.16
CA LEU A 81 1.05 -21.42 -13.76
C LEU A 81 2.27 -22.01 -13.02
N LYS A 82 3.01 -22.90 -13.70
CA LYS A 82 4.23 -23.52 -13.16
C LYS A 82 5.35 -22.49 -12.93
N ASP A 83 5.60 -21.60 -13.88
CA ASP A 83 6.65 -20.59 -13.79
C ASP A 83 6.34 -19.57 -12.70
N PHE A 84 5.07 -19.17 -12.59
CA PHE A 84 4.60 -18.29 -11.53
C PHE A 84 4.74 -18.94 -10.15
N TYR A 85 4.40 -20.22 -10.01
CA TYR A 85 4.60 -20.96 -8.76
C TYR A 85 6.07 -21.05 -8.36
N MET A 86 6.96 -21.38 -9.30
CA MET A 86 8.41 -21.44 -9.03
C MET A 86 8.97 -20.08 -8.65
N SER A 87 8.54 -19.01 -9.33
CA SER A 87 8.94 -17.64 -9.01
C SER A 87 8.44 -17.21 -7.63
N SER A 88 7.21 -17.58 -7.26
CA SER A 88 6.64 -17.32 -5.93
C SER A 88 7.40 -18.10 -4.85
N ARG A 89 7.78 -19.35 -5.11
CA ARG A 89 8.60 -20.16 -4.20
C ARG A 89 9.95 -19.51 -3.96
N HIS A 90 10.65 -19.13 -5.03
CA HIS A 90 11.95 -18.48 -4.96
C HIS A 90 11.89 -17.16 -4.18
N LEU A 91 10.84 -16.35 -4.43
CA LEU A 91 10.59 -15.12 -3.70
C LEU A 91 10.40 -15.37 -2.20
N SER A 92 9.62 -16.39 -1.85
CA SER A 92 9.39 -16.80 -0.45
C SER A 92 10.69 -17.21 0.24
N ASP A 93 11.47 -18.08 -0.41
CA ASP A 93 12.75 -18.57 0.12
C ASP A 93 13.74 -17.39 0.31
N TYR A 94 13.78 -16.44 -0.64
CA TYR A 94 14.62 -15.25 -0.55
C TYR A 94 14.21 -14.29 0.57
N ILE A 95 12.90 -14.03 0.74
CA ILE A 95 12.40 -13.17 1.82
C ILE A 95 12.76 -13.78 3.18
N ARG A 96 12.54 -15.09 3.36
CA ARG A 96 12.94 -15.77 4.60
C ARG A 96 14.44 -15.64 4.81
N TYR A 97 15.27 -16.06 3.85
CA TYR A 97 16.72 -15.95 3.93
C TYR A 97 17.18 -14.54 4.30
N THR A 98 16.56 -13.51 3.72
CA THR A 98 16.91 -12.11 3.98
C THR A 98 16.67 -11.73 5.44
N VAL A 99 15.51 -12.11 5.99
CA VAL A 99 15.14 -11.82 7.38
C VAL A 99 15.91 -12.71 8.36
N THR A 100 15.96 -14.02 8.14
CA THR A 100 16.46 -14.99 9.13
C THR A 100 17.97 -15.17 9.11
N ASP A 101 18.59 -15.17 7.92
CA ASP A 101 20.01 -15.56 7.75
C ASP A 101 20.89 -14.36 7.40
N LYS A 102 20.48 -13.56 6.41
CA LYS A 102 21.19 -12.35 5.98
C LYS A 102 21.10 -11.22 7.01
N LYS A 103 20.14 -11.32 7.95
CA LYS A 103 19.87 -10.29 8.97
C LYS A 103 19.64 -8.93 8.33
N GLN A 104 18.76 -8.87 7.33
CA GLN A 104 18.25 -7.64 6.75
C GLN A 104 16.71 -7.63 6.76
N SER A 105 16.12 -6.45 6.95
CA SER A 105 14.65 -6.30 6.87
C SER A 105 14.19 -6.19 5.42
N VAL A 106 12.92 -6.53 5.17
CA VAL A 106 12.29 -6.46 3.83
C VAL A 106 11.06 -5.57 3.89
N TRP A 107 10.81 -4.81 2.83
CA TRP A 107 9.53 -4.12 2.59
C TRP A 107 8.84 -4.69 1.35
N ILE A 108 7.55 -4.97 1.48
CA ILE A 108 6.68 -5.45 0.41
C ILE A 108 5.27 -4.84 0.51
N ALA A 109 4.66 -4.55 -0.64
CA ALA A 109 3.26 -4.14 -0.69
C ALA A 109 2.32 -5.33 -0.44
N GLN A 110 1.21 -5.12 0.28
CA GLN A 110 0.22 -6.14 0.66
C GLN A 110 -0.50 -6.78 -0.53
N ARG A 111 -0.39 -6.19 -1.72
CA ARG A 111 -0.91 -6.72 -2.99
C ARG A 111 -0.08 -6.22 -4.16
N ASN A 112 -0.31 -6.82 -5.33
CA ASN A 112 0.35 -6.39 -6.55
C ASN A 112 -0.16 -5.03 -7.04
N GLY A 113 0.71 -4.01 -6.96
CA GLY A 113 0.41 -2.67 -7.44
C GLY A 113 -0.26 -1.79 -6.38
N ARG A 114 -0.26 -0.49 -6.65
CA ARG A 114 -0.90 0.51 -5.78
C ARG A 114 -2.42 0.44 -5.85
N THR A 115 -3.08 0.82 -4.77
CA THR A 115 -4.54 1.03 -4.76
C THR A 115 -4.95 2.08 -5.78
N LYS A 116 -6.11 1.84 -6.39
CA LYS A 116 -6.72 2.73 -7.37
C LYS A 116 -7.87 3.51 -6.78
N ASP A 117 -8.64 2.87 -5.90
CA ASP A 117 -9.86 3.36 -5.27
C ASP A 117 -9.66 3.69 -3.79
N GLY A 118 -8.43 3.61 -3.29
CA GLY A 118 -8.11 3.88 -1.90
C GLY A 118 -8.63 2.83 -0.90
N ASP A 119 -9.22 1.74 -1.38
CA ASP A 119 -9.64 0.60 -0.56
C ASP A 119 -8.50 -0.42 -0.46
N ASP A 120 -7.90 -0.52 0.73
CA ASP A 120 -6.72 -1.36 0.96
C ASP A 120 -7.14 -2.76 1.41
N HIS A 121 -6.85 -3.75 0.55
CA HIS A 121 -7.06 -5.18 0.79
C HIS A 121 -5.79 -5.97 0.52
N THR A 122 -5.49 -6.93 1.38
CA THR A 122 -4.32 -7.78 1.32
C THR A 122 -4.63 -8.95 0.41
N ASP A 123 -3.76 -9.22 -0.56
CA ASP A 123 -3.93 -10.37 -1.44
C ASP A 123 -3.58 -11.64 -0.66
N GLN A 124 -4.55 -12.54 -0.45
CA GLN A 124 -4.31 -13.83 0.20
C GLN A 124 -3.15 -14.63 -0.44
N GLY A 125 -2.87 -14.40 -1.73
CA GLY A 125 -1.75 -14.98 -2.45
C GLY A 125 -0.38 -14.60 -1.87
N ILE A 126 -0.26 -13.42 -1.25
CA ILE A 126 0.97 -12.99 -0.57
C ILE A 126 1.23 -13.81 0.69
N ILE A 127 0.17 -14.12 1.45
CA ILE A 127 0.27 -14.93 2.67
C ILE A 127 0.63 -16.36 2.30
N LYS A 128 -0.05 -16.91 1.28
CA LYS A 128 0.32 -18.20 0.72
C LYS A 128 1.79 -18.21 0.30
N MET A 129 2.26 -17.15 -0.36
CA MET A 129 3.65 -17.03 -0.79
C MET A 129 4.61 -17.04 0.41
N PHE A 130 4.37 -16.26 1.46
CA PHE A 130 5.22 -16.28 2.66
C PHE A 130 5.31 -17.67 3.32
N CYS A 131 4.19 -18.42 3.35
CA CYS A 131 4.16 -19.78 3.87
C CYS A 131 5.00 -20.78 3.06
N MET A 132 5.26 -20.51 1.77
CA MET A 132 5.93 -21.48 0.89
C MET A 132 7.30 -21.86 1.42
N SER A 133 8.11 -20.91 1.91
CA SER A 133 9.48 -21.17 2.39
C SER A 133 9.56 -22.14 3.58
N ARG A 134 8.44 -22.38 4.28
CA ARG A 134 8.35 -23.31 5.41
C ARG A 134 7.01 -24.07 5.38
N PRO A 135 6.83 -25.03 4.46
CA PRO A 135 5.53 -25.65 4.20
C PRO A 135 5.03 -26.58 5.31
N GLU A 136 5.92 -27.03 6.20
CA GLU A 136 5.63 -27.96 7.29
C GLU A 136 4.98 -27.31 8.52
N ASP A 137 5.13 -26.00 8.69
CA ASP A 137 4.64 -25.27 9.86
C ASP A 137 4.23 -23.84 9.45
N LYS A 138 2.94 -23.65 9.15
CA LYS A 138 2.37 -22.37 8.70
C LYS A 138 2.44 -21.26 9.76
N ILE A 139 2.52 -21.62 11.05
CA ILE A 139 2.62 -20.66 12.15
C ILE A 139 4.03 -20.10 12.18
N LYS A 140 5.05 -20.98 12.26
CA LYS A 140 6.46 -20.55 12.18
C LYS A 140 6.80 -19.92 10.85
N ALA A 141 6.15 -20.35 9.76
CA ALA A 141 6.38 -19.76 8.45
C ALA A 141 6.14 -18.25 8.44
N LEU A 142 5.15 -17.76 9.19
CA LEU A 142 4.86 -16.33 9.27
C LEU A 142 5.49 -15.68 10.51
N GLY A 143 5.47 -16.37 11.66
CA GLY A 143 6.00 -15.85 12.93
C GLY A 143 7.49 -15.51 12.86
N GLU A 144 8.31 -16.34 12.20
CA GLU A 144 9.75 -16.08 12.07
C GLU A 144 10.08 -14.92 11.11
N LEU A 145 9.11 -14.41 10.35
CA LEU A 145 9.31 -13.25 9.47
C LEU A 145 9.09 -11.92 10.20
N HIS A 146 8.62 -11.93 11.45
CA HIS A 146 8.33 -10.74 12.26
C HIS A 146 7.55 -9.68 11.44
N ILE A 147 6.34 -10.04 11.01
CA ILE A 147 5.57 -9.22 10.07
C ILE A 147 5.05 -7.96 10.78
N ILE A 148 5.48 -6.79 10.31
CA ILE A 148 4.99 -5.48 10.77
C ILE A 148 4.06 -4.89 9.71
N PRO A 149 2.75 -4.78 9.97
CA PRO A 149 1.83 -4.08 9.08
C PRO A 149 2.15 -2.59 9.09
N VAL A 150 2.19 -1.96 7.91
CA VAL A 150 2.48 -0.53 7.77
C VAL A 150 1.35 0.17 7.01
N SER A 151 0.81 1.22 7.61
CA SER A 151 -0.18 2.08 6.96
C SER A 151 0.47 3.38 6.51
N ILE A 152 0.37 3.65 5.22
CA ILE A 152 0.84 4.85 4.55
C ILE A 152 -0.38 5.68 4.18
N SER A 153 -0.46 6.90 4.72
CA SER A 153 -1.61 7.79 4.57
C SER A 153 -1.18 9.12 3.96
N TYR A 154 -1.80 9.47 2.84
CA TYR A 154 -1.59 10.72 2.13
C TYR A 154 -2.82 11.61 2.30
N GLU A 155 -2.63 12.89 2.61
CA GLU A 155 -3.74 13.86 2.65
C GLU A 155 -4.32 14.12 1.26
N TRP A 156 -3.44 14.27 0.27
CA TRP A 156 -3.79 14.23 -1.15
C TRP A 156 -3.21 12.97 -1.75
N GLU A 157 -4.08 12.09 -2.24
CA GLU A 157 -3.69 10.80 -2.76
C GLU A 157 -2.82 10.98 -4.01
N SER A 158 -1.71 10.24 -4.05
CA SER A 158 -0.78 10.30 -5.17
C SER A 158 -1.43 9.84 -6.47
N CYS A 159 -1.28 10.63 -7.52
CA CYS A 159 -1.89 10.42 -8.85
C CYS A 159 -3.40 10.15 -8.79
N ASP A 160 -4.12 10.72 -7.84
CA ASP A 160 -5.57 10.54 -7.64
C ASP A 160 -6.39 10.72 -8.92
N VAL A 161 -6.16 11.78 -9.71
CA VAL A 161 -6.84 12.01 -11.00
C VAL A 161 -6.54 10.87 -11.98
N MET A 162 -5.27 10.48 -12.13
CA MET A 162 -4.89 9.37 -13.02
C MET A 162 -5.53 8.04 -12.59
N LYS A 163 -5.64 7.80 -11.28
CA LYS A 163 -6.31 6.63 -10.72
C LYS A 163 -7.81 6.65 -10.99
N ALA A 164 -8.47 7.80 -10.83
CA ALA A 164 -9.88 7.97 -11.12
C ALA A 164 -10.19 7.71 -12.61
N ILE A 165 -9.34 8.19 -13.52
CA ILE A 165 -9.45 7.94 -14.96
C ILE A 165 -9.25 6.45 -15.28
N GLU A 166 -8.23 5.80 -14.70
CA GLU A 166 -8.01 4.36 -14.87
C GLU A 166 -9.21 3.55 -14.38
N LEU A 167 -9.81 3.92 -13.24
CA LEU A 167 -11.04 3.31 -12.74
C LEU A 167 -12.22 3.56 -13.67
N TYR A 168 -12.34 4.76 -14.24
CA TYR A 168 -13.41 5.11 -15.17
C TYR A 168 -13.32 4.26 -16.44
N GLU A 169 -12.16 4.25 -17.10
CA GLU A 169 -11.92 3.47 -18.32
C GLU A 169 -12.10 1.96 -18.08
N SER A 170 -11.67 1.47 -16.91
CA SER A 170 -11.82 0.05 -16.51
C SER A 170 -13.27 -0.43 -16.41
N ARG A 171 -14.26 0.48 -16.38
CA ARG A 171 -15.69 0.12 -16.37
C ARG A 171 -16.22 -0.30 -17.73
N PHE A 172 -15.60 0.17 -18.81
CA PHE A 172 -16.06 -0.07 -20.17
C PHE A 172 -15.28 -1.21 -20.82
N GLU A 173 -13.98 -1.27 -20.57
CA GLU A 173 -13.11 -2.32 -21.07
C GLU A 173 -11.96 -2.60 -20.12
N LYS A 174 -11.20 -3.67 -20.38
CA LYS A 174 -9.99 -3.94 -19.62
C LYS A 174 -8.96 -2.86 -19.90
N TYR A 175 -8.64 -2.05 -18.88
CA TYR A 175 -7.61 -1.02 -19.00
C TYR A 175 -6.25 -1.61 -19.40
N ILE A 176 -5.66 -1.04 -20.45
CA ILE A 176 -4.30 -1.35 -20.91
C ILE A 176 -3.49 -0.08 -20.81
N LYS A 177 -2.46 -0.12 -19.97
CA LYS A 177 -1.55 1.02 -19.76
C LYS A 177 -0.91 1.47 -21.06
N LYS A 178 -0.86 2.78 -21.26
CA LYS A 178 -0.17 3.39 -22.40
C LYS A 178 1.35 3.29 -22.21
N PRO A 179 2.14 3.22 -23.30
CA PRO A 179 3.59 3.28 -23.21
C PRO A 179 4.05 4.54 -22.45
N GLY A 180 4.91 4.36 -21.44
CA GLY A 180 5.43 5.45 -20.61
C GLY A 180 4.53 5.92 -19.47
N GLU A 181 3.31 5.39 -19.32
CA GLU A 181 2.37 5.80 -18.28
C GLU A 181 2.88 5.54 -16.86
N ASP A 182 3.62 4.45 -16.64
CA ASP A 182 4.27 4.16 -15.37
C ASP A 182 5.32 5.22 -15.01
N LEU A 183 6.09 5.72 -15.99
CA LEU A 183 7.06 6.81 -15.79
C LEU A 183 6.34 8.12 -15.47
N THR A 184 5.26 8.43 -16.21
CA THR A 184 4.42 9.60 -15.93
C THR A 184 3.85 9.51 -14.52
N SER A 185 3.38 8.34 -14.09
CA SER A 185 2.87 8.13 -12.73
C SER A 185 3.96 8.36 -11.67
N VAL A 186 5.18 7.87 -11.89
CA VAL A 186 6.31 8.11 -10.98
C VAL A 186 6.64 9.61 -10.89
N LEU A 187 6.76 10.29 -12.03
CA LEU A 187 7.04 11.73 -12.06
C LEU A 187 5.95 12.54 -11.39
N THR A 188 4.68 12.26 -11.71
CA THR A 188 3.52 12.91 -11.10
C THR A 188 3.50 12.67 -9.59
N GLY A 189 3.71 11.44 -9.12
CA GLY A 189 3.76 11.13 -7.69
C GLY A 189 4.80 11.95 -6.93
N ILE A 190 5.99 12.14 -7.52
CA ILE A 190 7.06 12.97 -6.95
C ILE A 190 6.66 14.46 -6.89
N ILE A 191 6.10 15.00 -7.98
CA ILE A 191 5.89 16.44 -8.18
C ILE A 191 4.59 16.94 -7.54
N GLN A 192 3.50 16.16 -7.63
CA GLN A 192 2.17 16.53 -7.13
C GLN A 192 2.21 16.90 -5.65
N ASN A 193 1.52 17.96 -5.25
CA ASN A 193 1.39 18.31 -3.84
C ASN A 193 0.57 17.23 -3.11
N LYS A 194 1.16 16.64 -2.08
CA LYS A 194 0.59 15.55 -1.27
C LYS A 194 0.04 16.02 0.08
N GLY A 195 0.24 17.30 0.42
CA GLY A 195 -0.07 17.84 1.74
C GLY A 195 0.73 17.13 2.82
N ARG A 196 0.03 16.54 3.78
CA ARG A 196 0.62 15.78 4.89
C ARG A 196 0.68 14.29 4.56
N VAL A 197 1.82 13.67 4.88
CA VAL A 197 2.04 12.23 4.72
C VAL A 197 2.35 11.61 6.08
N ASN A 198 1.77 10.44 6.36
CA ASN A 198 1.96 9.73 7.63
C ASN A 198 2.26 8.25 7.41
N PHE A 199 3.27 7.74 8.12
CA PHE A 199 3.57 6.32 8.23
C PHE A 199 3.26 5.79 9.63
N THR A 200 2.32 4.85 9.75
CA THR A 200 2.02 4.20 11.03
C THR A 200 2.45 2.73 10.96
N LEU A 201 3.39 2.33 11.80
CA LEU A 201 3.70 0.92 12.03
C LEU A 201 2.68 0.35 13.02
N GLY A 202 1.96 -0.68 12.58
CA GLY A 202 1.04 -1.46 13.39
C GLY A 202 1.77 -2.42 14.32
N ASP A 203 0.99 -3.21 15.07
CA ASP A 203 1.53 -4.26 15.93
C ASP A 203 1.97 -5.47 15.11
N GLU A 204 3.04 -6.13 15.55
CA GLU A 204 3.61 -7.32 14.90
C GLU A 204 2.59 -8.47 14.86
N VAL A 205 2.50 -9.17 13.73
CA VAL A 205 1.68 -10.39 13.62
C VAL A 205 2.40 -11.51 14.37
N THR A 206 1.92 -11.81 15.56
CA THR A 206 2.55 -12.76 16.49
C THR A 206 2.11 -14.19 16.20
N GLU A 207 2.85 -15.18 16.69
CA GLU A 207 2.40 -16.57 16.64
C GLU A 207 1.05 -16.79 17.35
N ASP A 208 0.74 -16.02 18.39
CA ASP A 208 -0.53 -16.15 19.11
C ASP A 208 -1.72 -15.63 18.30
N ASP A 209 -1.51 -14.61 17.45
CA ASP A 209 -2.50 -14.22 16.44
C ASP A 209 -2.75 -15.36 15.45
N LEU A 210 -1.67 -16.00 14.98
CA LEU A 210 -1.72 -17.04 13.96
C LEU A 210 -2.33 -18.35 14.46
N LYS A 211 -2.05 -18.73 15.72
CA LYS A 211 -2.55 -19.96 16.35
C LYS A 211 -4.08 -20.00 16.45
N GLN A 212 -4.74 -18.84 16.48
CA GLN A 212 -6.20 -18.74 16.45
C GLN A 212 -6.81 -19.38 15.19
N TYR A 213 -6.03 -19.52 14.12
CA TYR A 213 -6.45 -20.06 12.83
C TYR A 213 -5.82 -21.44 12.55
N ASP A 214 -5.17 -22.07 13.53
CA ASP A 214 -4.37 -23.29 13.28
C ASP A 214 -5.24 -24.48 12.83
N SER A 215 -6.45 -24.61 13.38
CA SER A 215 -7.40 -25.65 12.98
C SER A 215 -8.02 -25.44 11.59
N CYS A 216 -7.83 -24.28 10.97
CA CYS A 216 -8.40 -23.96 9.67
C CYS A 216 -7.65 -24.66 8.52
N THR A 217 -8.36 -24.90 7.41
CA THR A 217 -7.71 -25.31 6.15
C THR A 217 -6.69 -24.26 5.70
N ASN A 218 -5.69 -24.63 4.89
CA ASN A 218 -4.68 -23.66 4.43
C ASN A 218 -5.30 -22.46 3.69
N ASN A 219 -6.36 -22.66 2.91
CA ASN A 219 -7.02 -21.56 2.20
C ASN A 219 -7.71 -20.60 3.18
N GLU A 220 -8.48 -21.15 4.12
CA GLU A 220 -9.14 -20.40 5.19
C GLU A 220 -8.13 -19.63 6.04
N TYR A 221 -7.03 -20.28 6.43
CA TYR A 221 -5.92 -19.67 7.18
C TYR A 221 -5.33 -18.46 6.44
N HIS A 222 -4.96 -18.61 5.15
CA HIS A 222 -4.39 -17.49 4.39
C HIS A 222 -5.35 -16.31 4.28
N ARG A 223 -6.65 -16.57 4.09
CA ARG A 223 -7.68 -15.55 4.04
C ARG A 223 -7.82 -14.80 5.37
N LEU A 224 -7.86 -15.53 6.49
CA LEU A 224 -8.01 -14.93 7.82
C LEU A 224 -6.78 -14.10 8.22
N VAL A 225 -5.58 -14.56 7.90
CA VAL A 225 -4.35 -13.77 8.12
C VAL A 225 -4.29 -12.53 7.21
N ALA A 226 -4.76 -12.62 5.96
CA ALA A 226 -4.89 -11.44 5.10
C ALA A 226 -5.87 -10.41 5.70
N ASN A 227 -7.02 -10.87 6.22
CA ASN A 227 -7.98 -10.01 6.90
C ASN A 227 -7.39 -9.37 8.18
N LEU A 228 -6.56 -10.10 8.94
CA LEU A 228 -5.86 -9.55 10.10
C LEU A 228 -4.91 -8.41 9.70
N LEU A 229 -4.18 -8.58 8.59
CA LEU A 229 -3.33 -7.50 8.05
C LEU A 229 -4.18 -6.31 7.61
N ASP A 230 -5.30 -6.55 6.93
CA ASP A 230 -6.22 -5.49 6.52
C ASP A 230 -6.78 -4.72 7.71
N GLU A 231 -7.16 -5.42 8.79
CA GLU A 231 -7.61 -4.80 10.02
C GLU A 231 -6.52 -3.87 10.58
N ARG A 232 -5.28 -4.35 10.71
CA ARG A 232 -4.19 -3.57 11.29
C ARG A 232 -3.81 -2.37 10.42
N ILE A 233 -3.74 -2.55 9.10
CA ILE A 233 -3.36 -1.49 8.15
C ILE A 233 -4.47 -0.43 8.03
N ASN A 234 -5.74 -0.83 7.91
CA ASN A 234 -6.86 0.11 7.85
C ASN A 234 -7.09 0.82 9.19
N SER A 235 -6.91 0.13 10.32
CA SER A 235 -6.96 0.75 11.65
C SER A 235 -5.85 1.79 11.82
N ALA A 236 -4.65 1.51 11.32
CA ALA A 236 -3.49 2.40 11.42
C ALA A 236 -3.54 3.59 10.44
N TYR A 237 -4.44 3.58 9.45
CA TYR A 237 -4.57 4.65 8.47
C TYR A 237 -4.99 5.97 9.15
N LYS A 238 -4.25 7.04 8.90
CA LYS A 238 -4.55 8.39 9.42
C LYS A 238 -5.48 9.10 8.44
N LEU A 239 -6.71 9.36 8.88
CA LEU A 239 -7.67 10.14 8.10
C LEU A 239 -7.36 11.64 8.20
N TYR A 240 -7.56 12.34 7.10
CA TYR A 240 -7.45 13.79 6.94
C TYR A 240 -8.82 14.40 6.61
N PRO A 241 -8.98 15.73 6.70
CA PRO A 241 -10.24 16.42 6.35
C PRO A 241 -10.80 16.01 4.99
N ASN A 242 -9.92 15.81 3.98
CA ASN A 242 -10.28 15.37 2.64
C ASN A 242 -11.04 14.04 2.61
N ASN A 243 -10.65 13.08 3.47
CA ASN A 243 -11.32 11.77 3.54
C ASN A 243 -12.76 11.91 4.02
N TYR A 244 -12.97 12.67 5.10
CA TYR A 244 -14.29 12.92 5.67
C TYR A 244 -15.18 13.74 4.75
N LEU A 245 -14.62 14.78 4.11
CA LEU A 245 -15.31 15.59 3.10
C LEU A 245 -15.78 14.72 1.93
N ALA A 246 -14.88 13.90 1.37
CA ALA A 246 -15.22 13.03 0.26
C ALA A 246 -16.32 12.04 0.63
N HIS A 247 -16.28 11.46 1.84
CA HIS A 247 -17.31 10.55 2.31
C HIS A 247 -18.68 11.25 2.46
N ASP A 248 -18.72 12.42 3.10
CA ASP A 248 -19.95 13.20 3.25
C ASP A 248 -20.55 13.59 1.89
N ILE A 249 -19.72 14.07 0.94
CA ILE A 249 -20.17 14.44 -0.41
C ILE A 249 -20.70 13.22 -1.16
N ARG A 250 -19.94 12.12 -1.18
CA ARG A 250 -20.28 10.89 -1.92
C ARG A 250 -21.60 10.28 -1.47
N HIS A 251 -21.92 10.39 -0.18
CA HIS A 251 -23.13 9.80 0.41
C HIS A 251 -24.26 10.81 0.64
N GLY A 252 -24.09 12.09 0.27
CA GLY A 252 -25.08 13.15 0.50
C GLY A 252 -25.36 13.40 1.99
N GLN A 253 -24.32 13.30 2.83
CA GLN A 253 -24.39 13.38 4.29
C GLN A 253 -23.60 14.57 4.84
N THR A 254 -23.77 14.83 6.13
CA THR A 254 -23.01 15.85 6.90
C THR A 254 -22.46 15.27 8.21
N ARG A 255 -22.25 13.94 8.22
CA ARG A 255 -21.91 13.15 9.42
C ARG A 255 -20.58 13.60 10.02
N PHE A 256 -19.63 14.02 9.20
CA PHE A 256 -18.26 14.29 9.61
C PHE A 256 -17.88 15.78 9.58
N THR A 257 -18.87 16.68 9.62
CA THR A 257 -18.68 18.14 9.61
C THR A 257 -17.77 18.69 10.71
N THR A 258 -17.57 17.95 11.81
CA THR A 258 -16.62 18.32 12.87
C THR A 258 -15.15 18.05 12.53
N TYR A 259 -14.87 17.28 11.48
CA TYR A 259 -13.52 16.88 11.07
C TYR A 259 -12.93 17.72 9.93
N TYR A 260 -13.67 18.71 9.42
CA TYR A 260 -13.21 19.61 8.36
C TYR A 260 -13.77 21.01 8.54
N THR A 261 -13.04 22.00 8.05
CA THR A 261 -13.47 23.41 8.07
C THR A 261 -14.11 23.82 6.74
N PRO A 262 -14.82 24.96 6.68
CA PRO A 262 -15.26 25.54 5.41
C PRO A 262 -14.11 25.82 4.43
N SER A 263 -12.91 26.13 4.93
CA SER A 263 -11.72 26.33 4.09
C SER A 263 -11.25 25.02 3.46
N ASP A 264 -11.26 23.92 4.21
CA ASP A 264 -10.90 22.60 3.68
C ASP A 264 -11.89 22.18 2.59
N LYS A 265 -13.19 22.38 2.82
CA LYS A 265 -14.24 22.12 1.82
C LYS A 265 -13.98 22.93 0.54
N MET A 266 -13.70 24.22 0.66
CA MET A 266 -13.42 25.07 -0.50
C MET A 266 -12.19 24.59 -1.29
N LYS A 267 -11.11 24.23 -0.61
CA LYS A 267 -9.89 23.69 -1.24
C LYS A 267 -10.17 22.36 -1.95
N PHE A 268 -10.90 21.46 -1.32
CA PHE A 268 -11.25 20.16 -1.89
C PHE A 268 -12.15 20.28 -3.11
N MET A 269 -13.21 21.10 -3.03
CA MET A 269 -14.08 21.36 -4.17
C MET A 269 -13.33 22.00 -5.34
N LYS A 270 -12.47 22.99 -5.07
CA LYS A 270 -11.62 23.62 -6.10
C LYS A 270 -10.65 22.61 -6.73
N TYR A 271 -10.08 21.70 -5.95
CA TYR A 271 -9.20 20.67 -6.48
C TYR A 271 -9.97 19.70 -7.41
N MET A 272 -11.19 19.33 -7.05
CA MET A 272 -12.06 18.49 -7.88
C MET A 272 -12.46 19.14 -9.21
N GLU A 273 -12.41 20.48 -9.33
CA GLU A 273 -12.71 21.16 -10.59
C GLU A 273 -11.78 20.71 -11.73
N TRP A 274 -10.56 20.26 -11.44
CA TRP A 274 -9.62 19.71 -12.44
C TRP A 274 -10.16 18.46 -13.15
N LEU A 275 -11.10 17.74 -12.55
CA LEU A 275 -11.76 16.60 -13.21
C LEU A 275 -12.61 17.05 -14.40
N ASN A 276 -13.08 18.30 -14.42
CA ASN A 276 -13.88 18.83 -15.53
C ASN A 276 -13.04 19.09 -16.80
N ASP A 277 -11.71 19.11 -16.69
CA ASP A 277 -10.81 19.28 -17.83
C ASP A 277 -10.64 17.98 -18.64
N TYR A 278 -11.16 16.85 -18.15
CA TYR A 278 -11.08 15.56 -18.79
C TYR A 278 -12.36 15.24 -19.57
N ASP A 279 -12.19 14.93 -20.85
CA ASP A 279 -13.28 14.55 -21.75
C ASP A 279 -13.71 13.10 -21.47
N VAL A 280 -14.80 12.96 -20.73
CA VAL A 280 -15.44 11.69 -20.38
C VAL A 280 -16.94 11.78 -20.65
N ASP A 281 -17.54 10.67 -21.09
CA ASP A 281 -18.98 10.62 -21.40
C ASP A 281 -19.87 10.97 -20.19
N ASP A 282 -19.47 10.54 -18.98
CA ASP A 282 -20.18 10.79 -17.74
C ASP A 282 -19.25 11.39 -16.66
N PRO A 283 -19.20 12.74 -16.55
CA PRO A 283 -18.38 13.42 -15.55
C PRO A 283 -18.77 13.13 -14.10
N ASP A 284 -20.03 12.77 -13.84
CA ASP A 284 -20.50 12.48 -12.48
C ASP A 284 -19.99 11.12 -12.00
N ILE A 285 -19.88 10.13 -12.89
CA ILE A 285 -19.20 8.88 -12.60
C ILE A 285 -17.72 9.11 -12.25
N LEU A 286 -17.00 9.92 -13.03
CA LEU A 286 -15.59 10.21 -12.75
C LEU A 286 -15.42 10.88 -11.38
N LYS A 287 -16.31 11.82 -11.04
CA LYS A 287 -16.34 12.48 -9.72
C LYS A 287 -16.63 11.48 -8.59
N ASP A 288 -17.58 10.55 -8.76
CA ASP A 288 -17.86 9.51 -7.76
C ASP A 288 -16.64 8.60 -7.52
N LEU A 289 -15.97 8.18 -8.60
CA LEU A 289 -14.76 7.35 -8.50
C LEU A 289 -13.64 8.09 -7.77
N PHE A 290 -13.42 9.37 -8.10
CA PHE A 290 -12.45 10.22 -7.41
C PHE A 290 -12.81 10.39 -5.92
N LEU A 291 -14.07 10.66 -5.58
CA LEU A 291 -14.52 10.73 -4.20
C LEU A 291 -14.29 9.40 -3.46
N GLY A 292 -14.46 8.27 -4.15
CA GLY A 292 -14.21 6.95 -3.61
C GLY A 292 -12.78 6.74 -3.11
N ILE A 293 -11.79 7.25 -3.84
CA ILE A 293 -10.37 7.22 -3.46
C ILE A 293 -10.15 7.73 -2.03
N TYR A 294 -10.86 8.80 -1.67
CA TYR A 294 -10.74 9.46 -0.37
C TYR A 294 -11.74 8.93 0.66
N ALA A 295 -12.92 8.50 0.24
CA ALA A 295 -14.01 8.05 1.12
C ALA A 295 -13.81 6.61 1.62
N ASN A 296 -13.23 5.72 0.82
CA ASN A 296 -13.07 4.31 1.18
C ASN A 296 -12.27 4.08 2.49
N PRO A 297 -11.18 4.82 2.78
CA PRO A 297 -10.54 4.77 4.10
C PRO A 297 -11.47 5.07 5.29
N VAL A 298 -12.45 5.98 5.11
CA VAL A 298 -13.48 6.26 6.13
C VAL A 298 -14.40 5.07 6.27
N SER A 299 -14.91 4.54 5.15
CA SER A 299 -15.78 3.36 5.12
C SER A 299 -15.13 2.15 5.81
N ASN A 300 -13.82 1.95 5.63
CA ASN A 300 -13.10 0.86 6.29
C ASN A 300 -13.07 1.05 7.81
N LYS A 301 -12.83 2.26 8.31
CA LYS A 301 -12.89 2.53 9.76
C LYS A 301 -14.31 2.41 10.34
N ILE A 302 -15.34 2.80 9.59
CA ILE A 302 -16.75 2.60 10.01
C ILE A 302 -17.06 1.12 10.15
N LYS A 303 -16.71 0.29 9.15
CA LYS A 303 -16.92 -1.17 9.18
C LYS A 303 -16.26 -1.83 10.40
N MET A 304 -15.14 -1.28 10.85
CA MET A 304 -14.39 -1.74 12.02
C MET A 304 -14.87 -1.13 13.36
N GLY A 305 -15.90 -0.27 13.35
CA GLY A 305 -16.38 0.43 14.55
C GLY A 305 -15.36 1.39 15.17
N LYS A 306 -14.42 1.92 14.38
CA LYS A 306 -13.37 2.85 14.86
C LYS A 306 -13.78 4.32 14.79
N ILE A 307 -14.87 4.66 14.08
CA ILE A 307 -15.50 6.01 13.93
C ILE A 307 -17.00 5.90 13.63
#